data_AF-A0A3D1KKR3-F1
#
_entry.id   AF-A0A3D1KKR3-F1
#
_cell.length_a   1.000
_cell.length_b   1.000
_cell.length_c   1.000
_cell.angle_alpha   90.00
_cell.angle_beta   90.00
_cell.angle_gamma   90.00
#
_symmetry.space_group_name_H-M   'P 1'
#
loop_
_entity.id
_entity.type
_entity.pdbx_description
1 polymer ?
#
loop_
_entity_poly.entity_id
_entity_poly.type
_entity_poly.pdbx_seq_one_letter_code
_entity_poly.pdbx_strand_id
1 'polypeptide(L)'
;MRKGSYLGNSNGSTSPYDPYYYDTAEPMPFRLDPIGAGQFNIVAIGDANNPGAIGAGDNARQIRGDMTTKTGINQRTSWTIEPIDPSIDAITLTYPSNSVQVVTLPYAVSNIGAINDGVNTYAIHSQISATELALVKKDEFAAGEPFVMTIGDLTQYEDDHSNVDISIVLPASATAKADTVNGLVGVLSQRSVKGNGYGFIENAVLKVLAEDKSASIGSQSGYIVPSLIKAQEGEYNLILTTEGALGIKQIAGSNDALVNVYTIDGKLLKRNIKA
;
A
#
# COMPACT_ATOMS: atom_id res chain seq x y z
N MET A 1 -0.65 -20.67 -11.13
CA MET A 1 -0.34 -19.25 -10.89
C MET A 1 1.16 -19.02 -11.06
N ARG A 2 1.58 -18.15 -12.00
CA ARG A 2 2.96 -17.66 -12.05
C ARG A 2 3.06 -16.56 -10.99
N LYS A 3 3.87 -16.79 -9.95
CA LYS A 3 4.17 -15.78 -8.94
C LYS A 3 5.01 -14.69 -9.61
N GLY A 4 4.46 -13.50 -9.79
CA GLY A 4 5.23 -12.34 -10.19
C GLY A 4 5.98 -11.81 -8.97
N SER A 5 7.30 -11.63 -9.07
CA SER A 5 8.07 -10.89 -8.08
C SER A 5 8.30 -9.48 -8.59
N TYR A 6 8.24 -8.48 -7.70
CA TYR A 6 8.61 -7.12 -8.04
C TYR A 6 10.07 -7.05 -8.50
N LEU A 7 10.35 -6.21 -9.50
CA LEU A 7 11.70 -5.83 -9.88
C LEU A 7 12.26 -4.90 -8.80
N GLY A 8 12.89 -5.44 -7.75
CA GLY A 8 13.53 -4.60 -6.72
C GLY A 8 13.80 -5.31 -5.39
N ASN A 9 14.96 -4.97 -4.79
CA ASN A 9 15.55 -5.46 -3.54
C ASN A 9 15.83 -6.97 -3.46
N SER A 10 16.83 -7.39 -4.22
CA SER A 10 17.62 -8.57 -3.90
C SER A 10 18.49 -8.32 -2.66
N ASN A 11 18.47 -9.28 -1.73
CA ASN A 11 19.20 -9.30 -0.45
C ASN A 11 20.55 -8.57 -0.54
N GLY A 12 20.80 -7.65 0.41
CA GLY A 12 22.01 -6.83 0.55
C GLY A 12 23.29 -7.65 0.80
N SER A 13 23.63 -8.51 -0.14
CA SER A 13 24.94 -9.16 -0.23
C SER A 13 25.97 -8.05 -0.41
N THR A 14 26.83 -7.90 0.59
CA THR A 14 28.00 -7.00 0.56
C THR A 14 29.09 -7.47 -0.40
N SER A 15 28.82 -8.50 -1.21
CA SER A 15 29.74 -8.98 -2.24
C SER A 15 29.75 -7.97 -3.39
N PRO A 16 30.90 -7.34 -3.71
CA PRO A 16 31.05 -6.47 -4.88
C PRO A 16 30.87 -7.22 -6.22
N TYR A 17 30.63 -8.54 -6.18
CA TYR A 17 30.42 -9.40 -7.33
C TYR A 17 28.97 -9.78 -7.59
N ASP A 18 28.04 -9.39 -6.72
CA ASP A 18 26.62 -9.67 -6.90
C ASP A 18 25.86 -8.36 -7.20
N PRO A 19 25.62 -8.04 -8.50
CA PRO A 19 25.09 -6.75 -8.93
C PRO A 19 23.58 -6.68 -8.74
N TYR A 20 23.19 -6.88 -7.50
CA TYR A 20 21.83 -6.81 -7.03
C TYR A 20 21.40 -5.35 -6.90
N TYR A 21 20.16 -5.09 -7.28
CA TYR A 21 19.52 -3.81 -7.04
C TYR A 21 19.20 -3.75 -5.55
N TYR A 22 20.09 -3.15 -4.76
CA TYR A 22 19.87 -2.89 -3.35
C TYR A 22 19.82 -1.37 -3.11
N ASP A 23 18.72 -0.91 -2.51
CA ASP A 23 18.66 0.35 -1.80
C ASP A 23 18.11 0.10 -0.38
N THR A 24 18.70 0.81 0.59
CA THR A 24 18.37 0.74 2.02
C THR A 24 17.01 1.36 2.37
N ALA A 25 16.42 2.10 1.45
CA ALA A 25 15.01 2.46 1.38
C ALA A 25 14.72 2.79 -0.09
N GLU A 26 13.51 2.58 -0.62
CA GLU A 26 13.08 2.94 -2.00
C GLU A 26 13.15 1.87 -3.12
N PRO A 27 12.01 1.42 -3.69
CA PRO A 27 11.88 0.97 -5.07
C PRO A 27 12.52 1.94 -6.07
N MET A 28 13.47 1.42 -6.85
CA MET A 28 14.15 2.19 -7.90
C MET A 28 13.22 2.44 -9.10
N PRO A 29 13.20 3.66 -9.67
CA PRO A 29 12.51 3.89 -10.92
C PRO A 29 13.26 3.20 -12.07
N PHE A 30 12.52 2.76 -13.09
CA PHE A 30 13.08 2.12 -14.29
C PHE A 30 12.63 2.84 -15.56
N ARG A 31 13.52 2.92 -16.54
CA ARG A 31 13.23 3.34 -17.91
C ARG A 31 13.19 2.13 -18.84
N LEU A 32 12.31 2.16 -19.83
CA LEU A 32 12.27 1.19 -20.92
C LEU A 32 12.92 1.79 -22.16
N ASP A 33 14.06 1.23 -22.56
CA ASP A 33 14.80 1.66 -23.75
C ASP A 33 14.52 0.68 -24.90
N PRO A 34 13.88 1.12 -26.01
CA PRO A 34 13.68 0.25 -27.16
C PRO A 34 15.04 -0.06 -27.82
N ILE A 35 15.29 -1.35 -28.07
CA ILE A 35 16.57 -1.82 -28.65
C ILE A 35 16.38 -2.47 -30.04
N GLY A 36 15.15 -2.53 -30.53
CA GLY A 36 14.78 -3.13 -31.82
C GLY A 36 14.13 -4.51 -31.68
N ALA A 37 13.56 -5.03 -32.78
CA ALA A 37 12.88 -6.34 -32.84
C ALA A 37 11.77 -6.56 -31.79
N GLY A 38 11.10 -5.49 -31.35
CA GLY A 38 10.07 -5.56 -30.30
C GLY A 38 10.62 -5.79 -28.89
N GLN A 39 11.94 -5.66 -28.69
CA GLN A 39 12.61 -5.83 -27.41
C GLN A 39 12.98 -4.48 -26.77
N PHE A 40 13.12 -4.52 -25.45
CA PHE A 40 13.49 -3.40 -24.60
C PHE A 40 14.62 -3.79 -23.64
N ASN A 41 15.48 -2.85 -23.31
CA ASN A 41 16.22 -2.91 -22.05
C ASN A 41 15.36 -2.26 -20.97
N ILE A 42 15.29 -2.87 -19.79
CA ILE A 42 14.77 -2.22 -18.58
C ILE A 42 15.99 -1.70 -17.84
N VAL A 43 16.07 -0.39 -17.56
CA VAL A 43 17.28 0.23 -16.99
C VAL A 43 16.89 0.97 -15.72
N ALA A 44 17.54 0.66 -14.60
CA ALA A 44 17.35 1.43 -13.37
C ALA A 44 17.81 2.88 -13.59
N ILE A 45 17.01 3.83 -13.14
CA ILE A 45 17.31 5.26 -13.18
C ILE A 45 17.41 5.79 -11.74
N GLY A 46 18.34 6.73 -11.50
CA GLY A 46 18.67 7.20 -10.15
C GLY A 46 20.02 6.67 -9.66
N ASP A 47 20.34 6.89 -8.38
CA ASP A 47 21.62 6.53 -7.74
C ASP A 47 21.69 5.02 -7.40
N ALA A 48 21.34 4.17 -8.36
CA ALA A 48 21.46 2.72 -8.21
C ALA A 48 22.93 2.34 -7.98
N ASN A 49 23.18 1.48 -6.98
CA ASN A 49 24.53 0.95 -6.73
C ASN A 49 25.12 0.19 -7.94
N ASN A 50 24.27 -0.25 -8.87
CA ASN A 50 24.65 -0.90 -10.12
C ASN A 50 23.84 -0.32 -11.30
N PRO A 51 24.25 0.82 -11.90
CA PRO A 51 23.55 1.38 -13.05
C PRO A 51 23.79 0.49 -14.29
N GLY A 52 22.75 -0.20 -14.74
CA GLY A 52 22.84 -1.14 -15.86
C GLY A 52 21.47 -1.63 -16.33
N ALA A 53 21.41 -2.31 -17.47
CA ALA A 53 20.19 -2.97 -17.90
C ALA A 53 19.89 -4.18 -17.00
N ILE A 54 18.64 -4.38 -16.63
CA ILE A 54 18.18 -5.57 -15.92
C ILE A 54 18.43 -6.78 -16.84
N GLY A 55 19.11 -7.79 -16.32
CA GLY A 55 19.29 -9.06 -17.00
C GLY A 55 18.79 -10.25 -16.19
N ALA A 56 18.40 -11.31 -16.90
CA ALA A 56 18.11 -12.61 -16.32
C ALA A 56 19.40 -13.43 -16.18
N GLY A 57 19.77 -13.77 -14.94
CA GLY A 57 20.85 -14.69 -14.60
C GLY A 57 20.34 -16.11 -14.33
N ASP A 58 21.23 -17.10 -14.38
CA ASP A 58 21.00 -18.49 -13.92
C ASP A 58 19.69 -19.12 -14.40
N ASN A 59 19.44 -19.10 -15.71
CA ASN A 59 18.19 -19.60 -16.33
C ASN A 59 16.93 -18.90 -15.79
N ALA A 60 16.97 -17.57 -15.69
CA ALA A 60 15.89 -16.72 -15.17
C ALA A 60 15.52 -16.95 -13.70
N ARG A 61 16.40 -17.61 -12.92
CA ARG A 61 16.25 -17.72 -11.46
C ARG A 61 16.64 -16.45 -10.72
N GLN A 62 17.36 -15.55 -11.39
CA GLN A 62 17.83 -14.30 -10.81
C GLN A 62 17.54 -13.14 -11.76
N ILE A 63 17.05 -12.05 -11.21
CA ILE A 63 16.92 -10.76 -11.88
C ILE A 63 17.92 -9.81 -11.23
N ARG A 64 18.88 -9.28 -12.00
CA ARG A 64 19.99 -8.47 -11.48
C ARG A 64 20.36 -7.33 -12.42
N GLY A 65 21.05 -6.32 -11.90
CA GLY A 65 21.72 -5.33 -12.72
C GLY A 65 22.85 -5.99 -13.49
N ASP A 66 22.85 -5.87 -14.81
CA ASP A 66 23.92 -6.41 -15.61
C ASP A 66 25.06 -5.39 -15.74
N MET A 67 26.18 -5.64 -15.04
CA MET A 67 27.40 -4.84 -15.20
C MET A 67 28.09 -5.06 -16.56
N THR A 68 27.65 -6.05 -17.35
CA THR A 68 28.20 -6.26 -18.68
C THR A 68 27.61 -5.26 -19.68
N THR A 69 28.47 -4.61 -20.45
CA THR A 69 28.12 -3.66 -21.52
C THR A 69 27.36 -4.29 -22.70
N LYS A 70 26.89 -5.54 -22.59
CA LYS A 70 26.17 -6.26 -23.65
C LYS A 70 24.70 -5.87 -23.65
N THR A 71 24.45 -4.60 -23.95
CA THR A 71 23.15 -4.09 -24.36
C THR A 71 22.94 -4.37 -25.84
N GLY A 72 21.80 -4.91 -26.23
CA GLY A 72 21.49 -5.20 -27.64
C GLY A 72 20.37 -6.21 -27.78
N ILE A 73 19.94 -6.50 -29.00
CA ILE A 73 18.87 -7.48 -29.31
C ILE A 73 19.36 -8.90 -28.95
N ASN A 74 18.46 -9.74 -28.45
CA ASN A 74 18.69 -11.15 -28.08
C ASN A 74 19.84 -11.35 -27.07
N GLN A 75 20.02 -10.39 -26.17
CA GLN A 75 20.90 -10.50 -25.02
C GLN A 75 20.11 -10.89 -23.77
N ARG A 76 20.81 -11.29 -22.72
CA ARG A 76 20.19 -11.61 -21.41
C ARG A 76 19.51 -10.41 -20.74
N THR A 77 19.74 -9.21 -21.26
CA THR A 77 19.17 -7.92 -20.85
C THR A 77 18.00 -7.46 -21.74
N SER A 78 17.69 -8.22 -22.79
CA SER A 78 16.59 -7.95 -23.71
C SER A 78 15.29 -8.54 -23.19
N TRP A 79 14.28 -7.70 -23.03
CA TRP A 79 12.95 -8.06 -22.58
C TRP A 79 11.94 -7.85 -23.71
N THR A 80 11.08 -8.83 -23.93
CA THR A 80 9.87 -8.65 -24.74
C THR A 80 8.70 -8.45 -23.79
N ILE A 81 7.78 -7.54 -24.13
CA ILE A 81 6.50 -7.39 -23.43
C ILE A 81 5.47 -8.12 -24.28
N GLU A 82 4.90 -9.18 -23.72
CA GLU A 82 3.85 -9.97 -24.37
C GLU A 82 2.50 -9.62 -23.74
N PRO A 83 1.42 -9.59 -24.54
CA PRO A 83 0.07 -9.54 -23.99
C PRO A 83 -0.15 -10.68 -23.00
N ILE A 84 -0.88 -10.39 -21.93
CA ILE A 84 -1.28 -11.42 -20.96
C ILE A 84 -2.13 -12.46 -21.69
N ASP A 85 -1.91 -13.74 -21.35
CA ASP A 85 -2.72 -14.84 -21.87
C ASP A 85 -4.19 -14.58 -21.54
N PRO A 86 -5.11 -14.58 -22.52
CA PRO A 86 -6.52 -14.27 -22.29
C PRO A 86 -7.23 -15.26 -21.35
N SER A 87 -6.61 -16.41 -21.04
CA SER A 87 -7.09 -17.35 -20.01
C SER A 87 -6.77 -16.92 -18.57
N ILE A 88 -5.92 -15.91 -18.36
CA ILE A 88 -5.63 -15.33 -17.05
C ILE A 88 -6.70 -14.28 -16.75
N ASP A 89 -7.48 -14.52 -15.70
CA ASP A 89 -8.58 -13.67 -15.26
C ASP A 89 -8.24 -12.82 -14.03
N ALA A 90 -7.09 -13.06 -13.39
CA ALA A 90 -6.65 -12.34 -12.21
C ALA A 90 -5.12 -12.17 -12.15
N ILE A 91 -4.70 -11.10 -11.49
CA ILE A 91 -3.33 -10.86 -11.03
C ILE A 91 -3.27 -11.05 -9.52
N THR A 92 -2.07 -11.30 -8.99
CA THR A 92 -1.86 -11.53 -7.56
C THR A 92 -0.91 -10.49 -6.99
N LEU A 93 -1.27 -9.91 -5.85
CA LEU A 93 -0.46 -8.99 -5.07
C LEU A 93 -0.21 -9.59 -3.69
N THR A 94 1.02 -9.57 -3.21
CA THR A 94 1.38 -10.17 -1.92
C THR A 94 1.36 -9.12 -0.81
N TYR A 95 0.70 -9.44 0.30
CA TYR A 95 0.57 -8.58 1.48
C TYR A 95 0.79 -9.38 2.77
N PRO A 96 1.15 -8.73 3.89
CA PRO A 96 1.24 -9.41 5.17
C PRO A 96 -0.15 -9.86 5.67
N SER A 97 -0.22 -11.06 6.22
CA SER A 97 -1.41 -11.57 6.92
C SER A 97 -1.69 -10.79 8.23
N ASN A 98 -2.92 -10.89 8.72
CA ASN A 98 -3.36 -10.28 9.98
C ASN A 98 -3.01 -8.78 10.08
N SER A 99 -3.23 -8.06 8.98
CA SER A 99 -2.70 -6.71 8.79
C SER A 99 -3.73 -5.71 8.28
N VAL A 100 -3.44 -4.43 8.52
CA VAL A 100 -4.11 -3.30 7.88
C VAL A 100 -3.16 -2.69 6.87
N GLN A 101 -3.67 -2.35 5.70
CA GLN A 101 -2.93 -1.73 4.61
C GLN A 101 -3.68 -0.50 4.08
N VAL A 102 -2.95 0.52 3.64
CA VAL A 102 -3.48 1.52 2.71
C VAL A 102 -2.98 1.15 1.32
N VAL A 103 -3.90 1.01 0.38
CA VAL A 103 -3.64 0.51 -0.97
C VAL A 103 -4.17 1.53 -1.98
N THR A 104 -3.37 1.79 -3.01
CA THR A 104 -3.78 2.58 -4.19
C THR A 104 -3.35 1.84 -5.44
N LEU A 105 -4.31 1.38 -6.23
CA LEU A 105 -4.01 0.64 -7.45
C LEU A 105 -4.20 1.54 -8.68
N PRO A 106 -3.38 1.38 -9.72
CA PRO A 106 -3.51 2.19 -10.94
C PRO A 106 -4.73 1.76 -11.77
N TYR A 107 -5.56 0.84 -11.31
CA TYR A 107 -6.73 0.33 -12.01
C TYR A 107 -7.89 0.21 -11.04
N ALA A 108 -9.12 0.25 -11.59
CA ALA A 108 -10.31 0.10 -10.79
C ALA A 108 -10.38 -1.32 -10.20
N VAL A 109 -10.90 -1.41 -8.98
CA VAL A 109 -11.05 -2.68 -8.27
C VAL A 109 -12.44 -2.77 -7.66
N SER A 110 -12.98 -3.98 -7.64
CA SER A 110 -14.31 -4.26 -7.09
C SER A 110 -14.32 -5.62 -6.42
N ASN A 111 -15.08 -5.76 -5.33
CA ASN A 111 -15.38 -7.02 -4.66
C ASN A 111 -14.13 -7.85 -4.30
N ILE A 112 -13.06 -7.19 -3.85
CA ILE A 112 -11.79 -7.86 -3.48
C ILE A 112 -12.04 -8.95 -2.43
N GLY A 113 -12.87 -8.68 -1.42
CA GLY A 113 -13.21 -9.66 -0.38
C GLY A 113 -14.05 -10.85 -0.86
N ALA A 114 -14.73 -10.75 -2.01
CA ALA A 114 -15.54 -11.86 -2.53
C ALA A 114 -14.68 -12.99 -3.12
N ILE A 115 -13.46 -12.67 -3.55
CA ILE A 115 -12.52 -13.61 -4.16
C ILE A 115 -11.30 -13.89 -3.27
N ASN A 116 -11.16 -13.18 -2.15
CA ASN A 116 -10.10 -13.38 -1.16
C ASN A 116 -10.70 -13.49 0.23
N ASP A 117 -10.69 -14.71 0.78
CA ASP A 117 -11.22 -14.96 2.12
C ASP A 117 -10.46 -14.17 3.19
N GLY A 118 -11.19 -13.65 4.18
CA GLY A 118 -10.62 -12.81 5.24
C GLY A 118 -10.17 -11.41 4.81
N VAL A 119 -10.45 -10.97 3.59
CA VAL A 119 -10.14 -9.60 3.13
C VAL A 119 -11.37 -8.72 3.18
N ASN A 120 -11.23 -7.54 3.77
CA ASN A 120 -12.26 -6.49 3.73
C ASN A 120 -11.64 -5.16 3.30
N THR A 121 -12.43 -4.35 2.60
CA THR A 121 -12.02 -3.03 2.11
C THR A 121 -12.91 -1.91 2.63
N TYR A 122 -12.32 -0.75 2.84
CA TYR A 122 -12.97 0.38 3.50
C TYR A 122 -12.55 1.72 2.92
N ALA A 123 -13.45 2.69 2.99
CA ALA A 123 -13.16 4.11 2.89
C ALA A 123 -13.09 4.75 4.28
N ILE A 124 -12.46 5.93 4.37
CA ILE A 124 -12.52 6.74 5.60
C ILE A 124 -13.94 7.29 5.76
N HIS A 125 -14.56 7.01 6.90
CA HIS A 125 -15.84 7.58 7.30
C HIS A 125 -15.64 8.93 7.99
N SER A 126 -14.87 8.94 9.09
CA SER A 126 -14.67 10.12 9.92
C SER A 126 -13.47 9.96 10.85
N GLN A 127 -12.90 11.06 11.30
CA GLN A 127 -12.00 11.07 12.44
C GLN A 127 -12.84 11.31 13.71
N ILE A 128 -12.91 10.32 14.60
CA ILE A 128 -13.76 10.36 15.80
C ILE A 128 -13.07 11.14 16.92
N SER A 129 -11.75 10.95 17.05
CA SER A 129 -10.95 11.62 18.06
C SER A 129 -9.51 11.86 17.56
N ALA A 130 -8.64 12.35 18.44
CA ALA A 130 -7.23 12.53 18.12
C ALA A 130 -6.54 11.24 17.66
N THR A 131 -7.01 10.08 18.14
CA THR A 131 -6.34 8.80 17.95
C THR A 131 -7.23 7.75 17.29
N GLU A 132 -8.47 8.09 16.92
CA GLU A 132 -9.44 7.14 16.38
C GLU A 132 -9.95 7.57 15.01
N LEU A 133 -9.80 6.67 14.04
CA LEU A 133 -10.25 6.82 12.68
C LEU A 133 -11.34 5.78 12.38
N ALA A 134 -12.55 6.24 12.10
CA ALA A 134 -13.66 5.40 11.71
C ALA A 134 -13.65 5.14 10.20
N LEU A 135 -13.93 3.88 9.84
CA LEU A 135 -13.94 3.36 8.49
C LEU A 135 -15.32 2.79 8.15
N VAL A 136 -15.73 2.94 6.90
CA VAL A 136 -16.97 2.40 6.35
C VAL A 136 -16.66 1.42 5.23
N LYS A 137 -17.35 0.28 5.21
CA LYS A 137 -17.17 -0.73 4.16
C LYS A 137 -17.48 -0.13 2.80
N LYS A 138 -16.60 -0.43 1.85
CA LYS A 138 -16.76 -0.05 0.44
C LYS A 138 -16.06 -1.10 -0.39
N ASP A 139 -16.76 -1.60 -1.40
CA ASP A 139 -16.30 -2.75 -2.19
C ASP A 139 -15.88 -2.37 -3.60
N GLU A 140 -16.04 -1.12 -4.03
CA GLU A 140 -15.70 -0.64 -5.38
C GLU A 140 -14.88 0.64 -5.32
N PHE A 141 -13.75 0.68 -6.02
CA PHE A 141 -12.84 1.84 -6.04
C PHE A 141 -12.42 2.15 -7.47
N ALA A 142 -12.40 3.44 -7.82
CA ALA A 142 -11.93 3.89 -9.12
C ALA A 142 -10.41 3.69 -9.27
N ALA A 143 -9.92 3.70 -10.50
CA ALA A 143 -8.49 3.64 -10.77
C ALA A 143 -7.77 4.84 -10.13
N GLY A 144 -6.75 4.60 -9.30
CA GLY A 144 -6.04 5.63 -8.55
C GLY A 144 -6.70 6.07 -7.25
N GLU A 145 -7.91 5.56 -6.93
CA GLU A 145 -8.59 5.83 -5.67
C GLU A 145 -7.93 4.99 -4.54
N PRO A 146 -7.48 5.63 -3.45
CA PRO A 146 -6.92 4.90 -2.32
C PRO A 146 -8.01 4.29 -1.43
N PHE A 147 -7.70 3.18 -0.78
CA PHE A 147 -8.57 2.51 0.18
C PHE A 147 -7.80 1.84 1.32
N VAL A 148 -8.50 1.53 2.41
CA VAL A 148 -7.98 0.72 3.51
C VAL A 148 -8.37 -0.73 3.28
N MET A 149 -7.42 -1.65 3.44
CA MET A 149 -7.63 -3.09 3.33
C MET A 149 -7.23 -3.77 4.64
N THR A 150 -8.09 -4.62 5.17
CA THR A 150 -7.76 -5.49 6.30
C THR A 150 -7.68 -6.93 5.83
N ILE A 151 -6.70 -7.67 6.32
CA ILE A 151 -6.38 -9.02 5.87
C ILE A 151 -6.32 -9.92 7.10
N GLY A 152 -7.12 -10.98 7.15
CA GLY A 152 -7.11 -11.95 8.24
C GLY A 152 -7.66 -11.41 9.56
N ASP A 153 -7.17 -11.97 10.67
CA ASP A 153 -7.58 -11.60 12.03
C ASP A 153 -6.56 -10.63 12.64
N LEU A 154 -6.94 -9.35 12.73
CA LEU A 154 -6.07 -8.29 13.25
C LEU A 154 -5.66 -8.48 14.72
N THR A 155 -6.37 -9.33 15.48
CA THR A 155 -6.00 -9.66 16.87
C THR A 155 -4.83 -10.64 16.97
N GLN A 156 -4.46 -11.26 15.84
CA GLN A 156 -3.34 -12.19 15.70
C GLN A 156 -2.19 -11.56 14.90
N TYR A 157 -2.05 -10.23 14.97
CA TYR A 157 -0.90 -9.55 14.39
C TYR A 157 0.38 -9.98 15.11
N GLU A 158 1.41 -10.30 14.33
CA GLU A 158 2.77 -10.61 14.79
C GLU A 158 3.75 -9.82 13.91
N ASP A 159 4.86 -9.37 14.49
CA ASP A 159 5.89 -8.61 13.76
C ASP A 159 6.54 -9.43 12.63
N ASP A 160 6.52 -10.77 12.72
CA ASP A 160 7.01 -11.72 11.70
C ASP A 160 5.89 -12.33 10.83
N HIS A 161 4.88 -11.51 10.52
CA HIS A 161 3.71 -11.92 9.75
C HIS A 161 4.03 -12.75 8.49
N SER A 162 3.28 -13.84 8.30
CA SER A 162 3.29 -14.58 7.03
C SER A 162 2.71 -13.73 5.91
N ASN A 163 3.09 -14.00 4.66
CA ASN A 163 2.53 -13.32 3.50
C ASN A 163 1.38 -14.10 2.87
N VAL A 164 0.35 -13.39 2.42
CA VAL A 164 -0.76 -13.94 1.66
C VAL A 164 -0.87 -13.27 0.30
N ASP A 165 -1.31 -14.06 -0.66
CA ASP A 165 -1.50 -13.68 -2.05
C ASP A 165 -2.95 -13.21 -2.25
N ILE A 166 -3.13 -11.94 -2.58
CA ILE A 166 -4.43 -11.31 -2.84
C ILE A 166 -4.66 -11.26 -4.34
N SER A 167 -5.69 -11.96 -4.80
CA SER A 167 -6.11 -12.00 -6.20
C SER A 167 -6.96 -10.78 -6.53
N ILE A 168 -6.65 -10.12 -7.63
CA ILE A 168 -7.42 -9.00 -8.18
C ILE A 168 -7.77 -9.36 -9.62
N VAL A 169 -9.03 -9.18 -10.01
CA VAL A 169 -9.48 -9.40 -11.39
C VAL A 169 -8.61 -8.59 -12.35
N LEU A 170 -8.27 -9.20 -13.50
CA LEU A 170 -7.40 -8.60 -14.49
C LEU A 170 -7.98 -7.23 -14.94
N PRO A 171 -7.23 -6.13 -14.76
CA PRO A 171 -7.75 -4.80 -15.05
C PRO A 171 -7.81 -4.53 -16.55
N ALA A 172 -8.89 -3.88 -17.00
CA ALA A 172 -9.06 -3.50 -18.42
C ALA A 172 -8.27 -2.24 -18.82
N SER A 173 -7.96 -1.37 -17.86
CA SER A 173 -7.29 -0.09 -18.10
C SER A 173 -6.57 0.39 -16.84
N ALA A 174 -5.58 1.27 -17.00
CA ALA A 174 -4.84 1.86 -15.90
C ALA A 174 -4.69 3.39 -16.01
N THR A 175 -4.48 4.04 -14.86
CA THR A 175 -4.15 5.46 -14.70
C THR A 175 -2.74 5.61 -14.12
N ALA A 176 -2.11 6.74 -14.42
CA ALA A 176 -0.86 7.16 -13.78
C ALA A 176 -1.09 8.18 -12.65
N LYS A 177 -2.35 8.51 -12.35
CA LYS A 177 -2.71 9.51 -11.33
C LYS A 177 -3.33 8.83 -10.11
N ALA A 178 -2.84 9.21 -8.94
CA ALA A 178 -3.45 8.87 -7.66
C ALA A 178 -4.36 10.00 -7.22
N ASP A 179 -5.46 9.65 -6.57
CA ASP A 179 -6.44 10.59 -6.04
C ASP A 179 -6.28 10.79 -4.53
N THR A 180 -6.94 11.84 -4.03
CA THR A 180 -7.15 12.06 -2.60
C THR A 180 -8.64 11.98 -2.31
N VAL A 181 -9.06 11.02 -1.49
CA VAL A 181 -10.46 10.78 -1.13
C VAL A 181 -10.63 10.80 0.38
N ASN A 182 -11.42 11.77 0.85
CA ASN A 182 -11.76 11.97 2.27
C ASN A 182 -10.55 11.88 3.23
N GLY A 183 -9.45 12.54 2.88
CA GLY A 183 -8.22 12.55 3.67
C GLY A 183 -7.29 11.37 3.46
N LEU A 184 -7.70 10.33 2.74
CA LEU A 184 -6.78 9.30 2.26
C LEU A 184 -6.13 9.77 0.95
N VAL A 185 -4.81 9.88 0.93
CA VAL A 185 -4.02 10.33 -0.23
C VAL A 185 -3.30 9.14 -0.84
N GLY A 186 -3.58 8.85 -2.11
CA GLY A 186 -2.99 7.73 -2.83
C GLY A 186 -1.57 7.99 -3.31
N VAL A 187 -0.78 6.92 -3.41
CA VAL A 187 0.61 6.92 -3.88
C VAL A 187 0.81 5.74 -4.83
N LEU A 188 0.92 6.01 -6.13
CA LEU A 188 1.20 4.97 -7.14
C LEU A 188 2.70 4.69 -7.31
N SER A 189 3.53 5.70 -7.09
CA SER A 189 4.99 5.61 -7.11
C SER A 189 5.51 6.20 -5.81
N GLN A 190 6.45 5.49 -5.18
CA GLN A 190 7.01 5.89 -3.90
C GLN A 190 7.38 7.36 -3.84
N ARG A 191 7.14 7.96 -2.67
CA ARG A 191 7.59 9.31 -2.37
C ARG A 191 7.81 9.52 -0.88
N SER A 192 8.72 10.44 -0.57
CA SER A 192 8.84 10.99 0.77
C SER A 192 7.70 11.99 1.05
N VAL A 193 7.08 11.87 2.22
CA VAL A 193 6.04 12.80 2.69
C VAL A 193 6.48 13.47 3.98
N LYS A 194 6.11 14.76 4.11
CA LYS A 194 6.32 15.56 5.31
C LYS A 194 5.00 16.23 5.69
N GLY A 195 4.64 16.15 6.96
CA GLY A 195 3.44 16.76 7.51
C GLY A 195 3.18 16.26 8.92
N ASN A 196 3.25 17.16 9.90
CA ASN A 196 3.00 16.82 11.29
C ASN A 196 1.61 16.19 11.43
N GLY A 197 1.56 15.00 12.02
CA GLY A 197 0.33 14.29 12.31
C GLY A 197 -0.27 13.52 11.12
N TYR A 198 0.44 13.38 10.00
CA TYR A 198 -0.01 12.50 8.92
C TYR A 198 0.04 11.04 9.36
N GLY A 199 -1.02 10.29 9.07
CA GLY A 199 -1.10 8.85 9.36
C GLY A 199 -0.53 8.02 8.22
N PHE A 200 0.16 6.93 8.51
CA PHE A 200 0.62 5.98 7.50
C PHE A 200 0.74 4.58 8.10
N ILE A 201 0.66 3.55 7.28
CA ILE A 201 0.85 2.17 7.72
C ILE A 201 2.32 1.80 7.57
N GLU A 202 2.93 1.31 8.65
CA GLU A 202 4.26 0.69 8.63
C GLU A 202 4.20 -0.60 9.44
N ASN A 203 4.63 -1.71 8.83
CA ASN A 203 4.50 -3.06 9.41
C ASN A 203 3.09 -3.33 9.95
N ALA A 204 2.07 -3.08 9.13
CA ALA A 204 0.65 -3.22 9.50
C ALA A 204 0.12 -2.33 10.63
N VAL A 205 0.96 -1.49 11.24
CA VAL A 205 0.57 -0.58 12.33
C VAL A 205 0.33 0.82 11.78
N LEU A 206 -0.77 1.46 12.20
CA LEU A 206 -1.04 2.85 11.87
C LEU A 206 -0.17 3.77 12.74
N LYS A 207 0.82 4.37 12.09
CA LYS A 207 1.77 5.32 12.69
C LYS A 207 1.41 6.75 12.33
N VAL A 208 1.95 7.67 13.12
CA VAL A 208 1.76 9.10 12.94
C VAL A 208 3.12 9.77 12.76
N LEU A 209 3.22 10.62 11.75
CA LEU A 209 4.41 11.38 11.47
C LEU A 209 4.61 12.48 12.52
N ALA A 210 5.73 12.45 13.24
CA ALA A 210 6.12 13.51 14.16
C ALA A 210 6.54 14.80 13.41
N GLU A 211 6.55 15.92 14.14
CA GLU A 211 7.07 17.19 13.64
C GLU A 211 8.53 17.04 13.16
N ASP A 212 8.86 17.72 12.06
CA ASP A 212 10.18 17.68 11.39
C ASP A 212 10.68 16.30 10.92
N LYS A 213 9.81 15.29 10.90
CA LYS A 213 10.10 13.99 10.31
C LYS A 213 9.51 13.85 8.90
N SER A 214 10.05 12.90 8.16
CA SER A 214 9.50 12.44 6.89
C SER A 214 9.31 10.92 6.95
N ALA A 215 8.25 10.43 6.33
CA ALA A 215 8.06 9.02 6.09
C ALA A 215 8.23 8.74 4.60
N SER A 216 8.78 7.58 4.27
CA SER A 216 8.70 7.08 2.91
C SER A 216 7.41 6.28 2.74
N ILE A 217 6.58 6.68 1.79
CA ILE A 217 5.35 5.96 1.46
C ILE A 217 5.62 5.11 0.22
N GLY A 218 5.45 3.80 0.36
CA GLY A 218 5.70 2.85 -0.71
C GLY A 218 4.81 3.06 -1.93
N SER A 219 5.24 2.53 -3.07
CA SER A 219 4.43 2.45 -4.28
C SER A 219 3.14 1.66 -4.04
N GLN A 220 2.08 2.03 -4.76
CA GLN A 220 0.74 1.44 -4.64
C GLN A 220 0.15 1.45 -3.21
N SER A 221 0.56 2.43 -2.40
CA SER A 221 0.11 2.62 -1.03
C SER A 221 -0.55 3.99 -0.87
N GLY A 222 -0.59 4.54 0.34
CA GLY A 222 -1.13 5.86 0.61
C GLY A 222 -0.91 6.26 2.06
N TYR A 223 -1.34 7.47 2.38
CA TYR A 223 -1.22 8.05 3.71
C TYR A 223 -2.45 8.90 4.03
N ILE A 224 -2.64 9.20 5.30
CA ILE A 224 -3.81 9.90 5.82
C ILE A 224 -3.41 11.33 6.17
N VAL A 225 -4.17 12.28 5.66
CA VAL A 225 -4.09 13.72 5.97
C VAL A 225 -5.33 14.13 6.75
N PRO A 226 -5.25 14.20 8.09
CA PRO A 226 -6.42 14.41 8.96
C PRO A 226 -7.22 15.67 8.64
N SER A 227 -6.56 16.76 8.27
CA SER A 227 -7.19 18.03 7.93
C SER A 227 -8.08 17.99 6.67
N LEU A 228 -8.01 16.91 5.89
CA LEU A 228 -8.81 16.69 4.69
C LEU A 228 -9.96 15.71 4.94
N ILE A 229 -10.07 15.13 6.14
CA ILE A 229 -11.16 14.25 6.52
C ILE A 229 -12.39 15.10 6.81
N LYS A 230 -13.50 14.75 6.17
CA LYS A 230 -14.84 15.26 6.46
C LYS A 230 -15.65 14.11 7.04
N ALA A 231 -16.25 14.33 8.20
CA ALA A 231 -17.13 13.35 8.79
C ALA A 231 -18.31 13.06 7.87
N GLN A 232 -18.57 11.78 7.65
CA GLN A 232 -19.75 11.32 6.91
C GLN A 232 -20.91 11.05 7.87
N GLU A 233 -22.13 11.18 7.35
CA GLU A 233 -23.34 10.76 8.08
C GLU A 233 -23.51 9.24 7.96
N GLY A 234 -24.07 8.61 8.99
CA GLY A 234 -24.33 7.17 9.01
C GLY A 234 -23.42 6.41 9.97
N GLU A 235 -23.54 5.09 9.90
CA GLU A 235 -22.80 4.16 10.77
C GLU A 235 -21.43 3.83 10.17
N TYR A 236 -20.42 3.73 11.03
CA TYR A 236 -19.11 3.18 10.66
C TYR A 236 -19.04 1.67 10.98
N ASN A 237 -18.12 0.97 10.35
CA ASN A 237 -17.97 -0.49 10.48
C ASN A 237 -16.73 -0.90 11.28
N LEU A 238 -15.67 -0.08 11.27
CA LEU A 238 -14.40 -0.38 11.93
C LEU A 238 -13.78 0.90 12.47
N ILE A 239 -13.10 0.81 13.62
CA ILE A 239 -12.28 1.89 14.17
C ILE A 239 -10.83 1.42 14.15
N LEU A 240 -9.94 2.24 13.58
CA LEU A 240 -8.50 2.10 13.75
C LEU A 240 -8.02 3.07 14.82
N THR A 241 -7.14 2.58 15.70
CA THR A 241 -6.56 3.37 16.79
C THR A 241 -5.06 3.55 16.58
N THR A 242 -4.53 4.73 16.89
CA THR A 242 -3.12 5.07 16.75
C THR A 242 -2.42 5.26 18.08
N GLU A 243 -1.11 4.97 18.14
CA GLU A 243 -0.27 5.21 19.32
C GLU A 243 0.07 6.71 19.54
N GLY A 244 -0.31 7.59 18.59
CA GLY A 244 -0.11 9.04 18.68
C GLY A 244 -1.25 9.80 18.01
N ALA A 245 -1.42 11.08 18.34
CA ALA A 245 -2.52 11.89 17.81
C ALA A 245 -2.31 12.21 16.32
N LEU A 246 -3.26 11.79 15.47
CA LEU A 246 -3.39 12.29 14.10
C LEU A 246 -3.53 13.81 14.15
N GLY A 247 -2.80 14.52 13.29
CA GLY A 247 -2.56 15.97 13.36
C GLY A 247 -3.81 16.80 13.52
N ILE A 248 -4.10 17.18 14.76
CA ILE A 248 -5.17 18.12 15.11
C ILE A 248 -4.62 19.54 14.97
N LYS A 249 -5.11 20.29 13.98
CA LYS A 249 -5.25 21.75 14.11
C LYS A 249 -6.67 22.00 14.63
N GLN A 250 -6.77 22.00 15.95
CA GLN A 250 -7.91 22.38 16.82
C GLN A 250 -9.15 22.93 16.10
N ILE A 251 -10.34 22.33 16.30
CA ILE A 251 -11.62 23.07 16.36
C ILE A 251 -12.54 22.46 17.43
N ALA A 252 -13.16 23.36 18.20
CA ALA A 252 -14.10 23.16 19.27
C ALA A 252 -15.52 22.73 18.81
N GLY A 253 -16.22 21.99 19.68
CA GLY A 253 -17.68 22.06 19.83
C GLY A 253 -18.52 20.84 19.41
N SER A 254 -18.97 20.07 20.44
CA SER A 254 -20.29 19.41 20.67
C SER A 254 -20.94 18.56 19.55
N ASN A 255 -21.59 17.40 19.74
CA ASN A 255 -22.31 16.82 20.88
C ASN A 255 -22.70 15.35 20.60
N ASP A 256 -23.25 14.66 21.61
CA ASP A 256 -24.00 13.38 21.59
C ASP A 256 -23.20 12.05 21.62
N ALA A 257 -22.21 11.92 22.51
CA ALA A 257 -21.72 10.59 22.86
C ALA A 257 -22.77 9.84 23.72
N LEU A 258 -23.21 8.66 23.25
CA LEU A 258 -24.05 7.77 24.02
C LEU A 258 -23.24 7.22 25.21
N VAL A 259 -23.77 7.35 26.42
CA VAL A 259 -23.12 6.91 27.66
C VAL A 259 -23.83 5.71 28.26
N ASN A 260 -23.07 4.84 28.92
CA ASN A 260 -23.59 3.74 29.74
C ASN A 260 -23.71 4.22 31.19
N VAL A 261 -24.87 3.99 31.82
CA VAL A 261 -25.10 4.38 33.22
C VAL A 261 -24.83 3.19 34.14
N TYR A 262 -24.04 3.43 35.18
CA TYR A 262 -23.70 2.44 36.21
C TYR A 262 -24.20 2.89 37.58
N THR A 263 -24.47 1.93 38.46
CA THR A 263 -24.66 2.18 39.89
C THR A 263 -23.34 2.55 40.56
N ILE A 264 -23.39 3.09 41.78
CA ILE A 264 -22.20 3.40 42.58
C ILE A 264 -21.32 2.18 42.90
N ASP A 265 -21.90 0.96 42.87
CA ASP A 265 -21.20 -0.33 43.00
C ASP A 265 -20.78 -0.94 41.65
N GLY A 266 -20.85 -0.17 40.55
CA GLY A 266 -20.30 -0.54 39.25
C GLY A 266 -21.17 -1.48 38.40
N LYS A 267 -22.44 -1.69 38.75
CA LYS A 267 -23.37 -2.49 37.95
C LYS A 267 -24.01 -1.66 36.85
N LEU A 268 -23.98 -2.17 35.64
CA LEU A 268 -24.59 -1.53 34.48
C LEU A 268 -26.12 -1.48 34.63
N LEU A 269 -26.66 -0.27 34.60
CA LEU A 269 -28.10 0.02 34.69
C LEU A 269 -28.75 0.07 33.31
N LYS A 270 -28.13 0.79 32.36
CA LYS A 270 -28.66 1.05 31.02
C LYS A 270 -27.53 1.30 30.03
N ARG A 271 -27.70 0.83 28.78
CA ARG A 271 -26.73 1.05 27.70
C ARG A 271 -27.20 2.12 26.73
N ASN A 272 -26.23 2.81 26.13
CA ASN A 272 -26.40 3.66 24.95
C ASN A 272 -27.50 4.72 25.10
N ILE A 273 -27.47 5.45 26.22
CA ILE A 273 -28.41 6.55 26.45
C ILE A 273 -27.74 7.86 26.06
N LYS A 274 -28.51 8.79 25.49
CA LYS A 274 -28.05 10.16 25.32
C LYS A 274 -27.78 10.76 26.71
N ALA A 275 -26.63 11.42 26.85
CA ALA A 275 -26.25 12.14 28.06
C ALA A 275 -27.26 13.26 28.39
#